data_AF-A0A497T981-F1
#
_entry.id   AF-A0A497T981-F1
#
_cell.length_a   1.000
_cell.length_b   1.000
_cell.length_c   1.000
_cell.angle_alpha   90.00
_cell.angle_beta   90.00
_cell.angle_gamma   90.00
#
_symmetry.space_group_name_H-M   'P 1'
#
loop_
_entity.id
_entity.type
_entity.pdbx_description
1 polymer ?
#
loop_
_entity_poly.entity_id
_entity_poly.type
_entity_poly.pdbx_seq_one_letter_code
_entity_poly.pdbx_strand_id
1 'polypeptide(L)'
;MYTTPQDVRDLLGVSIEDASDEILKEFIEKAQRVVLKHITVKVKDEVMSGSINGQNNTFSVSNKYLADVDFDEQVTTSDFKIYGWKDADDPGTKVELTCSTFYPEYGIFVLSEAPDPNTYEILTCDYSYYTCQIDWTLVELATAYYAAFLWVARELFLVPEEWALGNLRIRQREPRRHYRTEFYNIIKYLRRLPMDMTSYRKMVTTPRVRGEFTGPRTLQEYLDRLSRMKVKT
;
A
#
# COMPACT_ATOMS: atom_id res chain seq x y z
N MET A 1 -7.93 2.59 2.76
CA MET A 1 -8.41 2.46 1.35
C MET A 1 -7.79 3.58 0.55
N TYR A 2 -7.17 3.28 -0.60
CA TYR A 2 -6.42 4.29 -1.35
C TYR A 2 -7.31 5.27 -2.12
N THR A 3 -8.44 4.86 -2.68
CA THR A 3 -9.29 5.75 -3.49
C THR A 3 -10.72 5.79 -2.95
N THR A 4 -11.47 6.82 -3.30
CA THR A 4 -12.90 6.91 -2.98
C THR A 4 -13.76 6.36 -4.11
N PRO A 5 -14.99 5.88 -3.83
CA PRO A 5 -15.95 5.53 -4.87
C PRO A 5 -16.26 6.67 -5.85
N GLN A 6 -16.20 7.92 -5.37
CA GLN A 6 -16.46 9.08 -6.21
C GLN A 6 -15.38 9.24 -7.30
N ASP A 7 -14.10 9.10 -6.95
CA ASP A 7 -13.00 9.18 -7.93
C ASP A 7 -13.15 8.14 -9.04
N VAL A 8 -13.67 6.95 -8.69
CA VAL A 8 -13.94 5.88 -9.67
C VAL A 8 -15.12 6.24 -10.59
N ARG A 9 -16.19 6.85 -10.05
CA ARG A 9 -17.32 7.33 -10.85
C ARG A 9 -16.91 8.41 -11.82
N ASP A 10 -16.09 9.35 -11.38
CA ASP A 10 -15.61 10.45 -12.21
C ASP A 10 -14.79 9.92 -13.40
N LEU A 11 -14.01 8.84 -13.21
CA LEU A 11 -13.31 8.15 -14.31
C LEU A 11 -14.22 7.35 -15.24
N LEU A 12 -15.31 6.79 -14.71
CA LEU A 12 -16.28 6.01 -15.48
C LEU A 12 -17.28 6.91 -16.21
N GLY A 13 -17.48 8.15 -15.75
CA GLY A 13 -18.50 9.06 -16.24
C GLY A 13 -19.93 8.62 -15.88
N VAL A 14 -20.09 7.91 -14.76
CA VAL A 14 -21.39 7.33 -14.32
C VAL A 14 -21.90 7.98 -13.04
N SER A 15 -23.21 7.90 -12.82
CA SER A 15 -23.83 8.44 -11.62
C SER A 15 -23.79 7.45 -10.45
N ILE A 16 -24.17 7.91 -9.26
CA ILE A 16 -24.31 7.05 -8.08
C ILE A 16 -25.40 5.99 -8.23
N GLU A 17 -26.39 6.22 -9.10
CA GLU A 17 -27.47 5.29 -9.37
C GLU A 17 -26.97 4.07 -10.15
N ASP A 18 -26.05 4.28 -11.09
CA ASP A 18 -25.47 3.23 -11.93
C ASP A 18 -24.39 2.43 -11.18
N ALA A 19 -23.62 3.12 -10.34
CA ALA A 19 -22.51 2.54 -9.58
C ALA A 19 -22.62 2.93 -8.10
N SER A 20 -23.30 2.11 -7.32
CA SER A 20 -23.44 2.31 -5.87
C SER A 20 -22.10 2.22 -5.14
N ASP A 21 -21.99 2.92 -4.01
CA ASP A 21 -20.78 2.90 -3.16
C ASP A 21 -20.40 1.49 -2.73
N GLU A 22 -21.38 0.65 -2.41
CA GLU A 22 -21.15 -0.72 -1.92
C GLU A 22 -20.45 -1.58 -2.97
N ILE A 23 -20.92 -1.53 -4.22
CA ILE A 23 -20.34 -2.29 -5.33
C ILE A 23 -18.93 -1.77 -5.64
N LEU A 24 -18.75 -0.45 -5.69
CA LEU A 24 -17.45 0.15 -5.97
C LEU A 24 -16.43 -0.14 -4.87
N LYS A 25 -16.85 -0.15 -3.59
CA LYS A 25 -15.96 -0.51 -2.47
C LYS A 25 -15.38 -1.91 -2.62
N GLU A 26 -16.19 -2.90 -3.01
CA GLU A 26 -15.71 -4.26 -3.26
C GLU A 26 -14.62 -4.30 -4.35
N PHE A 27 -14.81 -3.55 -5.43
CA PHE A 27 -13.82 -3.46 -6.51
C PHE A 27 -12.57 -2.70 -6.10
N ILE A 28 -12.71 -1.63 -5.31
CA ILE A 28 -11.58 -0.89 -4.78
C ILE A 28 -10.75 -1.77 -3.84
N GLU A 29 -11.38 -2.59 -2.99
CA GLU A 29 -10.66 -3.53 -2.12
C GLU A 29 -9.84 -4.57 -2.90
N LYS A 30 -10.39 -5.06 -4.02
CA LYS A 30 -9.66 -5.95 -4.92
C LYS A 30 -8.53 -5.20 -5.64
N ALA A 31 -8.79 -3.98 -6.09
CA ALA A 31 -7.83 -3.14 -6.80
C ALA A 31 -6.62 -2.77 -5.93
N GLN A 32 -6.84 -2.33 -4.70
CA GLN A 32 -5.75 -1.92 -3.80
C GLN A 32 -4.83 -3.10 -3.47
N ARG A 33 -5.36 -4.32 -3.33
CA ARG A 33 -4.54 -5.54 -3.16
C ARG A 33 -3.67 -5.86 -4.38
N VAL A 34 -4.16 -5.58 -5.59
CA VAL A 34 -3.38 -5.77 -6.83
C VAL A 34 -2.29 -4.71 -6.92
N VAL A 35 -2.60 -3.45 -6.64
CA VAL A 35 -1.61 -2.36 -6.60
C VAL A 35 -0.53 -2.64 -5.57
N LEU A 36 -0.90 -3.09 -4.36
CA LEU A 36 0.02 -3.45 -3.29
C LEU A 36 1.05 -4.49 -3.77
N LYS A 37 0.61 -5.55 -4.46
CA LYS A 37 1.50 -6.58 -5.04
C LYS A 37 2.48 -6.04 -6.08
N HIS A 38 2.20 -4.91 -6.72
CA HIS A 38 3.12 -4.30 -7.67
C HIS A 38 4.17 -3.41 -7.01
N ILE A 39 3.86 -2.82 -5.85
CA ILE A 39 4.74 -1.86 -5.17
C ILE A 39 5.56 -2.50 -4.03
N THR A 40 5.03 -3.55 -3.40
CA THR A 40 5.69 -4.26 -2.30
C THR A 40 6.22 -5.62 -2.70
N VAL A 41 7.24 -6.06 -1.96
CA VAL A 41 7.68 -7.46 -1.93
C VAL A 41 7.44 -7.99 -0.52
N LYS A 42 6.73 -9.11 -0.42
CA LYS A 42 6.48 -9.79 0.84
C LYS A 42 7.60 -10.78 1.13
N VAL A 43 8.21 -10.65 2.30
CA VAL A 43 9.19 -11.58 2.85
C VAL A 43 8.52 -12.36 3.97
N LYS A 44 8.80 -13.66 4.03
CA LYS A 44 8.28 -14.55 5.06
C LYS A 44 9.44 -15.27 5.73
N ASP A 45 9.30 -15.45 7.04
CA ASP A 45 10.21 -16.19 7.90
C ASP A 45 11.69 -15.77 7.71
N GLU A 46 11.96 -14.48 7.54
CA GLU A 46 13.33 -14.00 7.45
C GLU A 46 13.99 -14.05 8.83
N VAL A 47 15.11 -14.77 8.93
CA VAL A 47 15.93 -14.81 10.14
C VAL A 47 16.52 -13.43 10.40
N MET A 48 16.21 -12.88 11.58
CA MET A 48 16.69 -11.56 11.95
C MET A 48 18.16 -11.60 12.36
N SER A 49 18.89 -10.54 12.00
CA SER A 49 20.27 -10.33 12.40
C SER A 49 20.35 -9.71 13.80
N GLY A 50 20.95 -10.43 14.73
CA GLY A 50 21.21 -10.01 16.12
C GLY A 50 21.49 -11.23 17.00
N SER A 51 22.31 -11.06 18.04
CA SER A 51 22.60 -12.14 18.98
C SER A 51 21.50 -12.26 20.02
N ILE A 52 20.96 -13.46 20.21
CA ILE A 52 20.05 -13.80 21.31
C ILE A 52 20.92 -14.15 22.53
N ASN A 53 21.03 -13.23 23.48
CA ASN A 53 21.87 -13.40 24.68
C ASN A 53 21.15 -13.03 25.98
N GLY A 54 19.83 -12.84 25.95
CA GLY A 54 19.04 -12.38 27.10
C GLY A 54 19.26 -10.92 27.50
N GLN A 55 20.05 -10.15 26.74
CA GLN A 55 20.31 -8.73 26.99
C GLN A 55 20.06 -7.84 25.75
N ASN A 56 20.24 -8.39 24.56
CA ASN A 56 20.05 -7.67 23.31
C ASN A 56 18.58 -7.70 22.89
N ASN A 57 17.97 -6.52 22.83
CA ASN A 57 16.58 -6.36 22.38
C ASN A 57 16.51 -5.87 20.94
N THR A 58 17.64 -5.56 20.31
CA THR A 58 17.67 -4.94 18.99
C THR A 58 18.02 -5.96 17.93
N PHE A 59 17.13 -6.10 16.96
CA PHE A 59 17.26 -7.02 15.84
C PHE A 59 17.03 -6.27 14.53
N SER A 60 17.66 -6.73 13.45
CA SER A 60 17.57 -6.09 12.15
C SER A 60 17.22 -7.08 11.05
N VAL A 61 16.52 -6.59 10.02
CA VAL A 61 16.25 -7.33 8.79
C VAL A 61 17.11 -6.83 7.64
N SER A 62 17.27 -7.66 6.62
CA SER A 62 18.13 -7.38 5.47
C SER A 62 17.53 -6.30 4.57
N ASN A 63 16.21 -6.34 4.34
CA ASN A 63 15.55 -5.38 3.45
C ASN A 63 15.01 -4.20 4.26
N LYS A 64 15.41 -3.01 3.81
CA LYS A 64 14.99 -1.73 4.38
C LYS A 64 13.66 -1.27 3.76
N TYR A 65 13.08 -0.23 4.33
CA TYR A 65 11.86 0.44 3.84
C TYR A 65 10.60 -0.43 3.99
N LEU A 66 10.21 -0.68 5.25
CA LEU A 66 8.98 -1.42 5.56
C LEU A 66 7.76 -0.78 4.89
N ALA A 67 6.86 -1.63 4.43
CA ALA A 67 5.67 -1.25 3.71
C ALA A 67 4.42 -1.30 4.59
N ASP A 68 3.48 -0.41 4.27
CA ASP A 68 2.09 -0.44 4.76
C ASP A 68 1.35 -1.55 3.99
N VAL A 69 0.73 -2.46 4.72
CA VAL A 69 0.00 -3.63 4.22
C VAL A 69 -1.49 -3.55 4.58
N ASP A 70 -1.86 -2.77 5.59
CA ASP A 70 -3.24 -2.64 6.08
C ASP A 70 -4.03 -1.48 5.43
N PHE A 71 -3.39 -0.74 4.52
CA PHE A 71 -3.98 0.32 3.71
C PHE A 71 -4.43 1.54 4.54
N ASP A 72 -3.81 1.75 5.71
CA ASP A 72 -4.05 2.88 6.61
C ASP A 72 -3.11 4.08 6.38
N GLU A 73 -2.20 3.95 5.40
CA GLU A 73 -1.23 4.96 5.00
C GLU A 73 -0.12 5.23 6.03
N GLN A 74 0.00 4.42 7.07
CA GLN A 74 1.02 4.48 8.09
C GLN A 74 1.74 3.13 8.17
N VAL A 75 3.00 3.14 8.60
CA VAL A 75 3.70 1.89 8.90
C VAL A 75 3.62 1.72 10.40
N THR A 76 2.86 0.73 10.86
CA THR A 76 2.60 0.45 12.28
C THR A 76 2.98 -0.99 12.63
N THR A 77 2.76 -1.37 13.89
CA THR A 77 2.97 -2.75 14.36
C THR A 77 2.02 -3.77 13.72
N SER A 78 1.00 -3.32 12.97
CA SER A 78 0.07 -4.19 12.25
C SER A 78 0.65 -4.74 10.93
N ASP A 79 1.69 -4.09 10.39
CA ASP A 79 2.24 -4.40 9.06
C ASP A 79 3.29 -5.52 9.05
N PHE A 80 3.79 -5.88 10.22
CA PHE A 80 4.82 -6.90 10.38
C PHE A 80 4.50 -7.82 11.55
N LYS A 81 5.06 -9.03 11.52
CA LYS A 81 4.94 -9.99 12.62
C LYS A 81 6.29 -10.59 12.94
N ILE A 82 6.67 -10.49 14.22
CA ILE A 82 7.92 -11.07 14.72
C ILE A 82 7.57 -12.34 15.47
N TYR A 83 8.36 -13.38 15.21
CA TYR A 83 8.17 -14.68 15.81
C TYR A 83 9.46 -15.20 16.43
N GLY A 84 9.34 -15.75 17.64
CA GLY A 84 10.38 -16.54 18.28
C GLY A 84 10.09 -18.03 18.12
N TRP A 85 11.12 -18.79 17.77
CA TRP A 85 11.06 -20.24 17.63
C TRP A 85 11.76 -20.87 18.82
N LYS A 86 11.08 -21.76 19.53
CA LYS A 86 11.70 -22.53 20.62
C LYS A 86 12.58 -23.66 20.08
N ASP A 87 12.17 -24.21 18.95
CA ASP A 87 12.88 -25.22 18.18
C ASP A 87 12.84 -24.78 16.71
N ALA A 88 14.01 -24.60 16.08
CA ALA A 88 14.13 -24.14 14.70
C ALA A 88 13.48 -25.10 13.69
N ASP A 89 13.37 -26.39 14.01
CA ASP A 89 12.89 -27.42 13.08
C ASP A 89 11.38 -27.70 13.21
N ASP A 90 10.71 -27.20 14.26
CA ASP A 90 9.26 -27.39 14.49
C ASP A 90 8.43 -26.10 14.32
N PRO A 91 7.64 -25.96 13.23
CA PRO A 91 6.76 -24.81 13.01
C PRO A 91 5.64 -24.67 14.05
N GLY A 92 5.37 -25.71 14.85
CA GLY A 92 4.40 -25.66 15.95
C GLY A 92 4.87 -24.85 17.16
N THR A 93 6.17 -24.54 17.26
CA THR A 93 6.74 -23.81 18.40
C THR A 93 6.78 -22.29 18.23
N LYS A 94 6.21 -21.78 17.13
CA LYS A 94 6.22 -20.37 16.75
C LYS A 94 5.39 -19.53 17.72
N VAL A 95 6.03 -18.61 18.44
CA VAL A 95 5.38 -17.65 19.36
C VAL A 95 5.53 -16.24 18.83
N GLU A 96 4.44 -15.48 18.77
CA GLU A 96 4.45 -14.07 18.34
C GLU A 96 5.03 -13.19 19.46
N LEU A 97 6.03 -12.38 19.11
CA LEU A 97 6.72 -11.47 20.03
C LEU A 97 6.26 -10.04 19.80
N THR A 98 6.18 -9.26 20.88
CA THR A 98 5.78 -7.85 20.80
C THR A 98 6.99 -6.94 20.65
N CYS A 99 6.85 -5.92 19.82
CA CYS A 99 7.86 -4.89 19.59
C CYS A 99 7.56 -3.67 20.49
N SER A 100 8.59 -3.09 21.10
CA SER A 100 8.46 -1.81 21.83
C SER A 100 8.55 -0.63 20.88
N THR A 101 9.62 -0.56 20.09
CA THR A 101 9.84 0.45 19.06
C THR A 101 10.45 -0.16 17.81
N PHE A 102 10.17 0.42 16.65
CA PHE A 102 10.76 -0.02 15.39
C PHE A 102 11.16 1.19 14.54
N TYR A 103 12.19 1.01 13.74
CA TYR A 103 12.71 2.01 12.82
C TYR A 103 12.57 1.48 11.38
N PRO A 104 11.45 1.80 10.71
CA PRO A 104 11.09 1.15 9.46
C PRO A 104 12.01 1.54 8.29
N GLU A 105 12.70 2.67 8.40
CA GLU A 105 13.70 3.15 7.45
C GLU A 105 14.95 2.26 7.39
N TYR A 106 15.33 1.71 8.54
CA TYR A 106 16.54 0.90 8.70
C TYR A 106 16.25 -0.59 8.79
N GLY A 107 14.98 -0.99 8.93
CA GLY A 107 14.60 -2.38 9.19
C GLY A 107 15.07 -2.84 10.56
N ILE A 108 15.03 -1.97 11.58
CA ILE A 108 15.46 -2.29 12.95
C ILE A 108 14.23 -2.40 13.84
N PHE A 109 14.18 -3.47 14.63
CA PHE A 109 13.13 -3.75 15.60
C PHE A 109 13.74 -3.83 17.00
N VAL A 110 13.09 -3.17 17.96
CA VAL A 110 13.42 -3.26 19.38
C VAL A 110 12.30 -4.01 20.07
N LEU A 111 12.59 -5.22 20.54
CA LEU A 111 11.62 -6.04 21.28
C LEU A 111 11.31 -5.42 22.65
N SER A 112 10.15 -5.74 23.21
CA SER A 112 9.74 -5.33 24.55
C SER A 112 10.61 -6.00 25.63
N GLU A 113 10.87 -7.30 25.46
CA GLU A 113 11.69 -8.11 26.34
C GLU A 113 12.87 -8.72 25.56
N ALA A 114 13.99 -8.90 26.26
CA ALA A 114 15.16 -9.56 25.70
C ALA A 114 14.83 -11.05 25.50
N PRO A 115 15.00 -11.61 24.30
CA PRO A 115 14.77 -13.03 24.09
C PRO A 115 15.86 -13.84 24.79
N ASP A 116 15.42 -14.79 25.62
CA ASP A 116 16.30 -15.70 26.34
C ASP A 116 16.80 -16.82 25.42
N PRO A 117 18.12 -17.10 25.37
CA PRO A 117 18.68 -18.15 24.53
C PRO A 117 18.29 -19.56 24.97
N ASN A 118 17.80 -19.71 26.21
CA ASN A 118 17.28 -20.99 26.71
C ASN A 118 15.84 -21.25 26.27
N THR A 119 15.15 -20.22 25.78
CA THR A 119 13.73 -20.28 25.40
C THR A 119 13.55 -20.22 23.89
N TYR A 120 14.36 -19.40 23.21
CA TYR A 120 14.28 -19.19 21.77
C TYR A 120 15.61 -19.47 21.10
N GLU A 121 15.59 -20.27 20.05
CA GLU A 121 16.76 -20.61 19.25
C GLU A 121 16.96 -19.59 18.11
N ILE A 122 15.86 -19.22 17.43
CA ILE A 122 15.87 -18.33 16.25
C ILE A 122 14.72 -17.34 16.34
N LEU A 123 14.94 -16.14 15.81
CA LEU A 123 13.90 -15.14 15.58
C LEU A 123 13.69 -14.92 14.10
N THR A 124 12.43 -14.90 13.67
CA THR A 124 12.04 -14.66 12.29
C THR A 124 11.04 -13.51 12.18
N CYS A 125 11.05 -12.78 11.07
CA CYS A 125 10.11 -11.69 10.80
C CYS A 125 9.37 -11.90 9.47
N ASP A 126 8.04 -11.76 9.51
CA ASP A 126 7.19 -11.61 8.34
C ASP A 126 6.93 -10.12 8.11
N TYR A 127 7.39 -9.59 6.98
CA TYR A 127 7.19 -8.17 6.66
C TYR A 127 7.08 -7.97 5.15
N SER A 128 6.63 -6.78 4.76
CA SER A 128 6.69 -6.33 3.36
C SER A 128 7.56 -5.09 3.28
N TYR A 129 8.24 -4.88 2.16
CA TYR A 129 9.04 -3.69 1.94
C TYR A 129 8.78 -3.08 0.56
N TYR A 130 9.02 -1.78 0.43
CA TYR A 130 8.85 -1.06 -0.81
C TYR A 130 10.09 -1.16 -1.70
N THR A 131 9.87 -1.47 -2.97
CA THR A 131 10.94 -1.56 -3.97
C THR A 131 11.14 -0.26 -4.75
N CYS A 132 10.09 0.53 -4.88
CA CYS A 132 10.05 1.77 -5.65
C CYS A 132 9.55 2.94 -4.80
N GLN A 133 9.97 4.15 -5.15
CA GLN A 133 9.44 5.36 -4.54
C GLN A 133 7.93 5.46 -4.78
N ILE A 134 7.18 5.65 -3.71
CA ILE A 134 5.72 5.74 -3.78
C ILE A 134 5.30 7.18 -3.99
N ASP A 135 4.56 7.38 -5.07
CA ASP A 135 3.72 8.55 -5.24
C ASP A 135 2.28 8.13 -4.94
N TRP A 136 1.74 8.60 -3.82
CA TRP A 136 0.40 8.24 -3.37
C TRP A 136 -0.66 8.68 -4.38
N THR A 137 -0.49 9.82 -5.03
CA THR A 137 -1.46 10.28 -6.06
C THR A 137 -1.51 9.30 -7.24
N LEU A 138 -0.38 8.72 -7.63
CA LEU A 138 -0.34 7.66 -8.63
C LEU A 138 -0.92 6.33 -8.13
N VAL A 139 -0.75 6.00 -6.84
CA VAL A 139 -1.38 4.83 -6.20
C VAL A 139 -2.90 4.96 -6.17
N GLU A 140 -3.43 6.12 -5.78
CA GLU A 140 -4.85 6.44 -5.79
C GLU A 140 -5.41 6.26 -7.21
N LEU A 141 -4.77 6.89 -8.19
CA LEU A 141 -5.16 6.83 -9.60
C LEU A 141 -5.10 5.40 -10.16
N ALA A 142 -4.02 4.66 -9.90
CA ALA A 142 -3.90 3.26 -10.32
C ALA A 142 -4.99 2.39 -9.72
N THR A 143 -5.31 2.58 -8.44
CA THR A 143 -6.37 1.86 -7.75
C THR A 143 -7.72 2.18 -8.40
N ALA A 144 -7.98 3.44 -8.72
CA ALA A 144 -9.21 3.88 -9.36
C ALA A 144 -9.37 3.29 -10.79
N TYR A 145 -8.32 3.32 -11.62
CA TYR A 145 -8.34 2.71 -12.95
C TYR A 145 -8.57 1.19 -12.92
N TYR A 146 -7.98 0.50 -11.95
CA TYR A 146 -8.19 -0.95 -11.83
C TYR A 146 -9.59 -1.29 -11.30
N ALA A 147 -10.12 -0.50 -10.36
CA ALA A 147 -11.49 -0.64 -9.90
C ALA A 147 -12.50 -0.38 -11.04
N ALA A 148 -12.28 0.68 -11.83
CA ALA A 148 -13.06 0.98 -13.03
C ALA A 148 -13.00 -0.18 -14.06
N PHE A 149 -11.81 -0.73 -14.30
CA PHE A 149 -11.66 -1.92 -15.15
C PHE A 149 -12.50 -3.10 -14.68
N LEU A 150 -12.49 -3.42 -13.38
CA LEU A 150 -13.29 -4.52 -12.82
C LEU A 150 -14.79 -4.27 -12.95
N TRP A 151 -15.23 -3.04 -12.69
CA TRP A 151 -16.64 -2.65 -12.83
C TRP A 151 -17.11 -2.77 -14.29
N VAL A 152 -16.36 -2.20 -15.24
CA VAL A 152 -16.67 -2.30 -16.69
C VAL A 152 -16.66 -3.75 -17.15
N ALA A 153 -15.74 -4.57 -16.65
CA ALA A 153 -15.70 -5.99 -16.98
C ALA A 153 -16.94 -6.74 -16.50
N ARG A 154 -17.50 -6.39 -15.34
CA ARG A 154 -18.77 -6.94 -14.84
C ARG A 154 -19.94 -6.56 -15.75
N GLU A 155 -20.09 -5.27 -16.06
CA GLU A 155 -21.23 -4.78 -16.84
C GLU A 155 -21.21 -5.29 -18.28
N LEU A 156 -20.03 -5.31 -18.90
CA LEU A 156 -19.89 -5.82 -20.28
C LEU A 156 -19.94 -7.34 -20.39
N PHE A 157 -19.88 -8.10 -19.28
CA PHE A 157 -19.91 -9.55 -19.34
C PHE A 157 -21.22 -10.11 -19.93
N LEU A 158 -22.31 -9.34 -19.80
CA LEU A 158 -23.63 -9.72 -20.33
C LEU A 158 -23.81 -9.32 -21.80
N VAL A 159 -22.95 -8.46 -22.34
CA VAL A 159 -23.09 -7.89 -23.68
C VAL A 159 -22.16 -8.61 -24.66
N PRO A 160 -22.67 -9.13 -25.79
CA PRO A 160 -21.81 -9.77 -26.78
C PRO A 160 -20.84 -8.78 -27.41
N GLU A 161 -19.57 -9.18 -27.58
CA GLU A 161 -18.52 -8.34 -28.18
C GLU A 161 -18.83 -7.95 -29.63
N GLU A 162 -19.45 -8.88 -30.37
CA GLU A 162 -19.88 -8.72 -31.75
C GLU A 162 -21.34 -9.15 -31.87
N TRP A 163 -22.15 -8.29 -32.45
CA TRP A 163 -23.54 -8.60 -32.77
C TRP A 163 -23.82 -8.26 -34.22
N ALA A 164 -24.44 -9.20 -34.92
CA ALA A 164 -24.85 -9.05 -36.30
C ALA A 164 -26.37 -9.26 -36.41
N LEU A 165 -27.06 -8.27 -36.96
CA LEU A 165 -28.46 -8.35 -37.32
C LEU A 165 -28.61 -8.03 -38.81
N GLY A 166 -28.67 -9.08 -39.64
CA GLY A 166 -28.67 -8.95 -41.10
C GLY A 166 -27.38 -8.26 -41.59
N ASN A 167 -27.52 -7.12 -42.26
CA ASN A 167 -26.39 -6.33 -42.76
C ASN A 167 -25.79 -5.38 -41.71
N LEU A 168 -26.45 -5.20 -40.56
CA LEU A 168 -25.92 -4.39 -39.47
C LEU A 168 -24.93 -5.24 -38.68
N ARG A 169 -23.66 -4.80 -38.65
CA ARG A 169 -22.62 -5.38 -37.81
C ARG A 169 -22.17 -4.33 -36.81
N ILE A 170 -22.43 -4.58 -35.53
CA ILE A 170 -21.94 -3.73 -34.44
C ILE A 170 -20.79 -4.48 -33.77
N ARG A 171 -19.64 -3.82 -33.71
CA ARG A 171 -18.47 -4.28 -32.97
C ARG A 171 -18.21 -3.31 -31.83
N GLN A 172 -18.30 -3.78 -30.61
CA GLN A 172 -17.95 -2.95 -29.47
C GLN A 172 -16.43 -2.83 -29.36
N ARG A 173 -15.94 -1.60 -29.23
CA ARG A 173 -14.53 -1.35 -28.93
C ARG A 173 -14.33 -1.56 -27.45
N GLU A 174 -13.67 -2.65 -27.05
CA GLU A 174 -13.49 -3.08 -25.64
C GLU A 174 -13.02 -1.94 -24.69
N PRO A 175 -13.94 -1.26 -23.98
CA PRO A 175 -13.60 -0.14 -23.10
C PRO A 175 -12.75 -0.61 -21.92
N ARG A 176 -12.99 -1.84 -21.44
CA ARG A 176 -12.16 -2.51 -20.41
C ARG A 176 -10.66 -2.48 -20.73
N ARG A 177 -10.29 -2.57 -22.02
CA ARG A 177 -8.89 -2.60 -22.44
C ARG A 177 -8.21 -1.26 -22.25
N HIS A 178 -8.94 -0.15 -22.41
CA HIS A 178 -8.42 1.18 -22.16
C HIS A 178 -8.02 1.34 -20.68
N TYR A 179 -8.95 1.09 -19.75
CA TYR A 179 -8.68 1.20 -18.31
C TYR A 179 -7.53 0.29 -17.85
N ARG A 180 -7.46 -0.94 -18.38
CA ARG A 180 -6.35 -1.86 -18.09
C ARG A 180 -5.01 -1.35 -18.63
N THR A 181 -5.00 -0.73 -19.81
CA THR A 181 -3.77 -0.18 -20.40
C THR A 181 -3.27 1.01 -19.59
N GLU A 182 -4.17 1.93 -19.22
CA GLU A 182 -3.80 3.08 -18.39
C GLU A 182 -3.31 2.67 -17.00
N PHE A 183 -3.95 1.66 -16.39
CA PHE A 183 -3.44 1.05 -15.16
C PHE A 183 -1.97 0.63 -15.28
N TYR A 184 -1.62 -0.15 -16.32
CA TYR A 184 -0.24 -0.60 -16.50
C TYR A 184 0.73 0.55 -16.83
N ASN A 185 0.27 1.58 -17.55
CA ASN A 185 1.06 2.77 -17.78
C ASN A 185 1.41 3.47 -16.46
N ILE A 186 0.42 3.64 -15.57
CA ILE A 186 0.62 4.25 -14.24
C ILE A 186 1.56 3.40 -13.39
N ILE A 187 1.37 2.08 -13.35
CA ILE A 187 2.27 1.17 -12.62
C ILE A 187 3.71 1.25 -13.15
N LYS A 188 3.88 1.39 -14.47
CA LYS A 188 5.20 1.57 -15.08
C LYS A 188 5.85 2.89 -14.63
N TYR A 189 5.08 3.98 -14.52
CA TYR A 189 5.59 5.24 -13.98
C TYR A 189 5.93 5.16 -12.50
N LEU A 190 5.08 4.51 -11.70
CA LEU A 190 5.30 4.29 -10.27
C LEU A 190 6.59 3.50 -10.02
N ARG A 191 6.84 2.44 -10.80
CA ARG A 191 8.04 1.59 -10.69
C ARG A 191 9.32 2.21 -11.26
N ARG A 192 9.28 3.42 -11.82
CA ARG A 192 10.43 4.01 -12.53
C ARG A 192 11.58 4.39 -11.61
N LEU A 193 11.28 4.82 -10.39
CA LEU A 193 12.27 5.29 -9.42
C LEU A 193 12.41 4.28 -8.28
N PRO A 194 13.63 3.82 -7.96
CA PRO A 194 13.85 2.96 -6.80
C PRO A 194 13.57 3.74 -5.50
N MET A 195 13.24 3.02 -4.43
CA MET A 195 13.06 3.64 -3.13
C MET A 195 14.41 4.13 -2.57
N ASP A 196 14.46 5.38 -2.12
CA ASP A 196 15.60 5.99 -1.43
C ASP A 196 15.22 6.41 -0.01
N MET A 197 16.20 6.45 0.89
CA MET A 197 16.08 6.82 2.29
C MET A 197 15.43 8.19 2.47
N THR A 198 15.82 9.17 1.64
CA THR A 198 15.27 10.52 1.74
C THR A 198 13.80 10.58 1.35
N SER A 199 13.43 9.86 0.29
CA SER A 199 12.04 9.75 -0.18
C SER A 199 11.19 8.99 0.83
N TYR A 200 11.71 7.89 1.39
CA TYR A 200 11.03 7.10 2.41
C TYR A 200 10.77 7.91 3.70
N ARG A 201 11.76 8.66 4.17
CA ARG A 201 11.61 9.59 5.31
C ARG A 201 10.50 10.60 5.11
N LYS A 202 10.47 11.24 3.95
CA LYS A 202 9.40 12.20 3.63
C LYS A 202 8.04 11.51 3.72
N MET A 203 7.91 10.32 3.15
CA MET A 203 6.67 9.54 3.19
C MET A 203 6.19 9.19 4.60
N VAL A 204 7.10 8.79 5.50
CA VAL A 204 6.75 8.32 6.85
C VAL A 204 6.63 9.48 7.85
N THR A 205 7.50 10.48 7.78
CA THR A 205 7.61 11.54 8.81
C THR A 205 6.75 12.76 8.51
N THR A 206 6.50 13.11 7.24
CA THR A 206 5.71 14.32 6.96
C THR A 206 4.22 14.02 7.06
N PRO A 207 3.45 14.81 7.84
CA PRO A 207 2.00 14.67 7.87
C PRO A 207 1.46 14.90 6.47
N ARG A 208 0.68 13.94 5.97
CA ARG A 208 0.07 13.96 4.63
C ARG A 208 -1.02 15.01 4.58
N VAL A 209 -0.63 16.25 4.34
CA VAL A 209 -1.59 17.31 4.07
C VAL A 209 -1.99 17.16 2.60
N ARG A 210 -3.24 16.78 2.32
CA ARG A 210 -3.83 16.91 0.97
C ARG A 210 -3.73 18.38 0.55
N GLY A 211 -2.68 18.71 -0.17
CA GLY A 211 -2.48 20.02 -0.75
C GLY A 211 -3.22 20.05 -2.08
N GLU A 212 -4.40 20.64 -2.11
CA GLU A 212 -4.90 21.17 -3.38
C GLU A 212 -3.82 22.13 -3.92
N PHE A 213 -3.24 21.79 -5.07
CA PHE A 213 -2.31 22.68 -5.77
C PHE A 213 -3.07 23.95 -6.12
N THR A 214 -2.95 24.96 -5.27
CA THR A 214 -3.68 26.21 -5.39
C THR A 214 -2.77 27.25 -6.01
N GLY A 215 -2.19 26.96 -7.18
CA GLY A 215 -1.40 27.93 -7.95
C GLY A 215 -0.26 28.63 -7.18
N PRO A 216 0.39 29.64 -7.79
CA PRO A 216 1.39 30.45 -7.11
C PRO A 216 0.71 31.40 -6.12
N ARG A 217 0.64 30.98 -4.85
CA ARG A 217 0.10 31.78 -3.74
C ARG A 217 1.17 32.61 -3.04
N THR A 218 0.76 33.78 -2.56
CA THR A 218 1.62 34.79 -1.94
C THR A 218 2.09 34.38 -0.53
N LEU A 219 3.26 34.88 -0.11
CA LEU A 219 3.88 34.63 1.20
C LEU A 219 2.93 34.81 2.41
N GLN A 220 1.93 35.69 2.26
CA GLN A 220 0.93 35.98 3.29
C GLN A 220 0.09 34.74 3.67
N GLU A 221 -0.36 33.96 2.69
CA GLU A 221 -1.23 32.78 2.95
C GLU A 221 -0.45 31.63 3.61
N TYR A 222 0.86 31.53 3.35
CA TYR A 222 1.73 30.57 4.03
C TYR A 222 1.91 30.91 5.52
N LEU A 223 2.10 32.20 5.83
CA LEU A 223 2.23 32.69 7.20
C LEU A 223 0.92 32.54 8.00
N ASP A 224 -0.23 32.79 7.36
CA ASP A 224 -1.55 32.58 7.98
C ASP A 224 -1.88 31.09 8.24
N ARG A 225 -1.30 30.17 7.46
CA ARG A 225 -1.47 28.73 7.71
C ARG A 225 -0.62 28.25 8.89
N LEU A 226 0.62 28.75 8.99
CA LEU A 226 1.52 28.46 10.11
C LEU A 226 1.00 29.01 11.44
N SER A 227 0.35 30.19 11.42
CA SER A 227 -0.26 30.77 12.62
C SER A 227 -1.43 29.93 13.13
N ARG A 228 -2.27 29.38 12.24
CA ARG A 228 -3.40 28.50 12.60
C ARG A 228 -2.96 27.15 13.20
N MET A 229 -1.79 26.63 12.80
CA MET A 229 -1.26 25.38 13.36
C MET A 229 -0.74 25.52 14.80
N LYS A 230 -0.35 26.72 15.24
CA LYS A 230 0.17 26.95 16.61
C LYS A 230 -0.89 27.10 17.70
N VAL A 231 -2.18 27.16 17.36
CA VAL A 231 -3.25 27.51 18.32
C VAL A 231 -3.90 26.27 18.98
N LYS A 232 -3.49 25.04 18.63
CA LYS A 232 -3.94 23.83 19.33
C LYS A 232 -2.86 23.32 20.30
N THR A 233 -2.81 23.93 21.48
CA THR A 233 -2.22 23.38 22.71
C THR A 233 -3.23 23.54 23.82
#